data_AF-A0A535SKG4-F1
#
_entry.id   AF-A0A535SKG4-F1
#
_cell.length_a   1.000
_cell.length_b   1.000
_cell.length_c   1.000
_cell.angle_alpha   90.00
_cell.angle_beta   90.00
_cell.angle_gamma   90.00
#
_symmetry.space_group_name_H-M   'P 1'
#
loop_
_entity.id
_entity.type
_entity.pdbx_description
1 polymer ?
#
loop_
_entity_poly.entity_id
_entity_poly.type
_entity_poly.pdbx_seq_one_letter_code
_entity_poly.pdbx_strand_id
1 'polypeptide(L)'
;MSRKDYERLCSELDNTRQKDHPHAYEVLSQEEREALQYWIERAIQTAPKADERHSSYGLKHEYERETKLYVSHAQFKGAMLVAGYLPTEKGEQSWHFKIKPAYDEKSFSHD
;
A
#
# COMPACT_ATOMS: atom_id res chain seq x y z
N MET A 1 -1.90 12.15 4.52
CA MET A 1 -1.30 13.06 3.52
C MET A 1 -2.34 14.08 3.03
N SER A 2 -1.97 15.28 2.58
CA SER A 2 -2.93 16.24 2.00
C SER A 2 -3.37 15.81 0.59
N ARG A 3 -4.61 16.12 0.18
CA ARG A 3 -5.11 15.81 -1.18
C ARG A 3 -4.20 16.40 -2.27
N LYS A 4 -3.71 17.63 -2.08
CA LYS A 4 -2.80 18.28 -3.04
C LYS A 4 -1.47 17.56 -3.19
N ASP A 5 -0.94 17.01 -2.09
CA ASP A 5 0.30 16.23 -2.10
C ASP A 5 0.09 14.89 -2.81
N TYR A 6 -1.08 14.29 -2.62
CA TYR A 6 -1.49 13.08 -3.33
C TYR A 6 -1.61 13.30 -4.83
N GLU A 7 -2.33 14.33 -5.26
CA GLU A 7 -2.48 14.69 -6.68
C GLU A 7 -1.12 14.98 -7.33
N ARG A 8 -0.23 15.69 -6.63
CA ARG A 8 1.13 15.96 -7.12
C ARG A 8 1.94 14.67 -7.30
N LEU A 9 1.91 13.76 -6.32
CA LEU A 9 2.61 12.48 -6.42
C LEU A 9 2.06 11.62 -7.55
N CYS A 10 0.74 11.60 -7.73
CA CYS A 10 0.12 10.90 -8.86
C CYS A 10 0.61 11.47 -10.20
N SER A 11 0.61 12.80 -10.35
CA SER A 11 1.11 13.46 -11.56
C SER A 11 2.62 13.21 -11.81
N GLU A 12 3.44 13.08 -10.76
CA GLU A 12 4.84 12.68 -10.89
C GLU A 12 4.99 11.24 -11.44
N LEU A 13 4.07 10.34 -11.07
CA LEU A 13 4.08 8.93 -11.45
C LEU A 13 3.54 8.69 -12.86
N ASP A 14 2.65 9.54 -13.38
CA ASP A 14 2.18 9.50 -14.77
C ASP A 14 3.34 9.49 -15.79
N ASN A 15 4.45 10.15 -15.46
CA ASN A 15 5.64 10.23 -16.32
C ASN A 15 6.49 8.94 -16.36
N THR A 16 6.19 7.95 -15.51
CA THR A 16 7.05 6.76 -15.33
C THR A 16 6.59 5.49 -16.06
N ARG A 17 5.61 5.58 -16.99
CA ARG A 17 5.02 4.41 -17.69
C ARG A 17 4.47 3.33 -16.74
N GLN A 18 4.11 3.70 -15.52
CA GLN A 18 3.62 2.78 -14.52
C GLN A 18 2.20 2.32 -14.87
N LYS A 19 1.99 1.02 -15.05
CA LYS A 19 0.67 0.45 -15.39
C LYS A 19 -0.33 0.58 -14.25
N ASP A 20 0.15 0.55 -13.01
CA ASP A 20 -0.66 0.49 -11.79
C ASP A 20 -0.78 1.87 -11.14
N HIS A 21 -1.52 2.78 -11.80
CA HIS A 21 -1.61 4.18 -11.38
C HIS A 21 -2.45 4.36 -10.08
N PRO A 22 -1.94 5.06 -9.06
CA PRO A 22 -2.59 5.16 -7.74
C PRO A 22 -3.99 5.79 -7.76
N HIS A 23 -4.36 6.57 -8.79
CA HIS A 23 -5.74 7.08 -8.97
C HIS A 23 -6.82 5.99 -8.95
N ALA A 24 -6.48 4.73 -9.22
CA ALA A 24 -7.44 3.63 -9.10
C ALA A 24 -8.06 3.54 -7.69
N TYR A 25 -7.38 4.03 -6.65
CA TYR A 25 -7.92 4.14 -5.29
C TYR A 25 -9.18 5.03 -5.22
N GLU A 26 -9.27 6.07 -6.05
CA GLU A 26 -10.43 6.97 -6.11
C GLU A 26 -11.66 6.34 -6.78
N VAL A 27 -11.53 5.15 -7.34
CA VAL A 27 -12.64 4.39 -7.91
C VAL A 27 -13.29 3.48 -6.87
N LEU A 28 -12.59 3.15 -5.77
CA LEU A 28 -13.15 2.35 -4.67
C LEU A 28 -14.35 3.06 -4.05
N SER A 29 -15.35 2.29 -3.62
CA SER A 29 -16.42 2.81 -2.77
C SER A 29 -15.89 3.34 -1.44
N GLN A 30 -16.67 4.16 -0.75
CA GLN A 30 -16.30 4.70 0.56
C GLN A 30 -16.01 3.56 1.56
N GLU A 31 -16.84 2.51 1.56
CA GLU A 31 -16.71 1.35 2.44
C GLU A 31 -15.41 0.57 2.17
N GLU A 32 -15.08 0.31 0.91
CA GLU A 32 -13.82 -0.36 0.54
C GLU A 32 -12.60 0.47 0.93
N ARG A 33 -12.66 1.80 0.76
CA ARG A 33 -11.58 2.70 1.18
C ARG A 33 -11.39 2.65 2.69
N GLU A 34 -12.47 2.70 3.45
CA GLU A 34 -12.43 2.67 4.91
C GLU A 34 -11.89 1.33 5.42
N ALA A 35 -12.35 0.20 4.86
CA ALA A 35 -11.85 -1.12 5.23
C ALA A 35 -10.35 -1.27 4.92
N LEU A 36 -9.91 -0.79 3.75
CA LEU A 36 -8.51 -0.84 3.34
C LEU A 36 -7.63 0.06 4.21
N GLN A 37 -8.06 1.29 4.50
CA GLN A 37 -7.33 2.20 5.39
C GLN A 37 -7.25 1.65 6.80
N TYR A 38 -8.36 1.13 7.32
CA TYR A 38 -8.41 0.49 8.64
C TYR A 38 -7.46 -0.70 8.74
N TRP A 39 -7.38 -1.52 7.69
CA TRP A 39 -6.43 -2.62 7.65
C TRP A 39 -4.97 -2.13 7.61
N ILE A 40 -4.65 -1.16 6.75
CA ILE A 40 -3.31 -0.57 6.64
C ILE A 40 -2.86 0.00 8.00
N GLU A 41 -3.73 0.74 8.70
CA GLU A 41 -3.41 1.33 10.00
C GLU A 41 -3.14 0.28 11.09
N ARG A 42 -3.74 -0.91 11.00
CA ARG A 42 -3.58 -1.98 11.99
C ARG A 42 -2.47 -2.97 11.65
N ALA A 43 -2.30 -3.27 10.38
CA ALA A 43 -1.35 -4.27 9.88
C ALA A 43 0.04 -3.68 9.63
N ILE A 44 0.15 -2.37 9.36
CA ILE A 44 1.38 -1.73 8.93
C ILE A 44 1.80 -0.64 9.92
N GLN A 45 3.04 -0.71 10.38
CA GLN A 45 3.67 0.33 11.19
C GLN A 45 4.81 1.00 10.44
N THR A 46 5.08 2.27 10.73
CA THR A 46 6.27 2.96 10.23
C THR A 46 7.55 2.34 10.80
N ALA A 47 8.59 2.26 9.97
CA ALA A 47 9.90 1.73 10.36
C ALA A 47 11.03 2.66 9.89
N PRO A 48 12.20 2.64 10.54
CA PRO A 48 13.35 3.44 10.12
C PRO A 48 14.01 2.92 8.83
N LYS A 49 13.84 1.63 8.53
CA LYS A 49 14.41 0.97 7.34
C LYS A 49 13.29 0.52 6.41
N ALA A 50 13.60 0.48 5.12
CA ALA A 50 12.71 -0.11 4.13
C ALA A 50 12.57 -1.61 4.40
N ASP A 51 11.35 -2.12 4.29
CA ASP A 51 11.12 -3.56 4.29
C ASP A 51 11.26 -4.07 2.86
N GLU A 52 12.38 -4.72 2.57
CA GLU A 52 12.66 -5.35 1.28
C GLU A 52 11.91 -6.68 1.10
N ARG A 53 11.31 -7.22 2.16
CA ARG A 53 10.52 -8.46 2.10
C ARG A 53 9.05 -8.18 1.79
N HIS A 54 8.52 -7.08 2.32
CA HIS A 54 7.10 -6.72 2.17
C HIS A 54 6.92 -5.58 1.16
N SER A 55 6.88 -5.93 -0.13
CA SER A 55 6.48 -4.99 -1.19
C SER A 55 4.97 -4.73 -1.19
N SER A 56 4.52 -3.67 -1.88
CA SER A 56 3.10 -3.38 -2.09
C SER A 56 2.32 -4.55 -2.69
N TYR A 57 2.97 -5.42 -3.47
CA TYR A 57 2.36 -6.62 -4.01
C TYR A 57 2.14 -7.68 -2.92
N GLY A 58 3.14 -7.90 -2.05
CA GLY A 58 3.03 -8.84 -0.94
C GLY A 58 1.96 -8.44 0.08
N LEU A 59 1.94 -7.16 0.46
CA LEU A 59 0.97 -6.61 1.42
C LEU A 59 -0.46 -6.62 0.87
N LYS A 60 -0.60 -6.39 -0.44
CA LYS A 60 -1.89 -6.51 -1.14
C LYS A 60 -2.45 -7.93 -1.03
N HIS A 61 -1.61 -8.96 -1.20
CA HIS A 61 -2.04 -10.35 -1.01
C HIS A 61 -2.39 -10.66 0.44
N GLU A 62 -1.69 -10.06 1.40
CA GLU A 62 -2.01 -10.23 2.82
C GLU A 62 -3.37 -9.63 3.18
N TYR A 63 -3.65 -8.40 2.73
CA TYR A 63 -4.96 -7.79 2.84
C TYR A 63 -6.06 -8.68 2.25
N GLU A 64 -5.88 -9.19 1.02
CA GLU A 64 -6.87 -10.07 0.38
C GLU A 64 -7.05 -11.39 1.14
N ARG A 65 -5.97 -11.96 1.69
CA ARG A 65 -6.06 -13.20 2.49
C ARG A 65 -6.84 -13.01 3.78
N GLU A 66 -6.61 -11.91 4.49
CA GLU A 66 -7.22 -11.63 5.79
C GLU A 66 -8.67 -11.15 5.66
N THR A 67 -8.92 -10.22 4.74
CA THR A 67 -10.24 -9.56 4.60
C THR A 67 -11.17 -10.29 3.64
N LYS A 68 -10.62 -11.16 2.77
CA LYS A 68 -11.34 -11.76 1.62
C LYS A 68 -11.88 -10.73 0.62
N LEU A 69 -11.45 -9.46 0.72
CA LEU A 69 -11.80 -8.40 -0.20
C LEU A 69 -10.71 -8.25 -1.24
N TYR A 70 -11.09 -8.22 -2.52
CA TYR A 70 -10.14 -8.03 -3.62
C TYR A 70 -9.77 -6.55 -3.76
N VAL A 71 -8.49 -6.27 -4.01
CA VAL A 71 -8.01 -4.91 -4.32
C VAL A 71 -6.95 -4.97 -5.40
N SER A 72 -7.03 -4.13 -6.43
CA SER A 72 -5.97 -4.08 -7.43
C SER A 72 -4.66 -3.55 -6.83
N HIS A 73 -3.52 -3.90 -7.44
CA HIS A 73 -2.22 -3.39 -7.02
C HIS A 73 -2.16 -1.85 -7.07
N ALA A 74 -2.80 -1.25 -8.07
CA ALA A 74 -2.95 0.19 -8.23
C ALA A 74 -3.75 0.84 -7.08
N GLN A 75 -4.89 0.25 -6.71
CA GLN A 75 -5.70 0.70 -5.58
C GLN A 75 -4.95 0.61 -4.25
N PHE A 76 -4.24 -0.49 -4.03
CA PHE A 76 -3.45 -0.68 -2.81
C PHE A 76 -2.32 0.35 -2.69
N LYS A 77 -1.61 0.62 -3.79
CA LYS A 77 -0.60 1.68 -3.84
C LYS A 77 -1.17 3.05 -3.50
N GLY A 78 -2.33 3.41 -4.07
CA GLY A 78 -3.01 4.66 -3.75
C GLY A 78 -3.40 4.75 -2.27
N ALA A 79 -3.90 3.67 -1.69
CA ALA A 79 -4.25 3.61 -0.28
C ALA A 79 -3.03 3.84 0.64
N MET A 80 -1.89 3.21 0.33
CA MET A 80 -0.64 3.39 1.05
C MET A 80 -0.16 4.86 1.02
N LEU A 81 -0.26 5.52 -0.14
CA LEU A 81 0.06 6.94 -0.26
C LEU A 81 -0.85 7.79 0.63
N VAL A 82 -2.17 7.57 0.58
CA VAL A 82 -3.15 8.30 1.38
C VAL A 82 -2.88 8.15 2.88
N ALA A 83 -2.53 6.93 3.31
CA ALA A 83 -2.09 6.60 4.68
C ALA A 83 -0.76 7.29 5.07
N GLY A 84 -0.03 7.87 4.11
CA GLY A 84 1.21 8.62 4.33
C GLY A 84 2.49 7.82 4.09
N TYR A 85 2.39 6.60 3.57
CA TYR A 85 3.54 5.78 3.24
C TYR A 85 4.06 6.12 1.84
N LEU A 86 5.31 6.56 1.76
CA LEU A 86 5.96 6.90 0.50
C LEU A 86 6.84 5.74 0.00
N PRO A 87 6.77 5.41 -1.30
CA PRO A 87 7.64 4.38 -1.87
C PRO A 87 9.11 4.85 -1.83
N THR A 88 10.02 3.93 -1.57
CA THR A 88 11.46 4.21 -1.64
C THR A 88 11.91 4.47 -3.08
N GLU A 89 11.37 3.70 -4.02
CA GLU A 89 11.65 3.83 -5.46
C GLU A 89 10.35 3.92 -6.26
N LYS A 90 10.03 5.13 -6.74
CA LYS A 90 8.80 5.44 -7.47
C LYS A 90 8.69 4.74 -8.84
N GLY A 91 9.83 4.39 -9.45
CA GLY A 91 9.92 3.77 -10.78
C GLY A 91 9.67 2.25 -10.78
N GLU A 92 9.65 1.60 -9.62
CA GLU A 92 9.42 0.17 -9.54
C GLU A 92 7.93 -0.17 -9.68
N GLN A 93 7.62 -1.36 -10.22
CA GLN A 93 6.26 -1.86 -10.26
C GLN A 93 5.82 -2.36 -8.88
N SER A 94 6.70 -3.00 -8.13
CA SER A 94 6.46 -3.39 -6.73
C SER A 94 7.14 -2.37 -5.82
N TRP A 95 6.35 -1.60 -5.09
CA TRP A 95 6.89 -0.54 -4.23
C TRP A 95 7.32 -1.10 -2.90
N HIS A 96 8.52 -0.74 -2.46
CA HIS A 96 8.98 -0.94 -1.10
C HIS A 96 8.73 0.32 -0.28
N PHE A 97 8.44 0.15 1.01
CA PHE A 97 8.17 1.26 1.92
C PHE A 97 8.99 1.11 3.20
N LYS A 98 9.17 2.22 3.91
CA LYS A 98 9.76 2.25 5.26
C LYS A 98 8.73 1.83 6.31
N ILE A 99 8.36 0.56 6.27
CA ILE A 99 7.32 -0.02 7.10
C ILE A 99 7.80 -1.30 7.75
N LYS A 100 7.03 -1.82 8.70
CA LYS A 100 7.16 -3.17 9.23
C LYS A 100 5.75 -3.72 9.51
N PRO A 101 5.54 -5.04 9.42
CA PRO A 101 4.30 -5.65 9.89
C PRO A 101 4.07 -5.33 11.37
N ALA A 102 2.81 -5.07 11.74
CA ALA A 102 2.42 -4.86 13.13
C ALA A 102 2.44 -6.16 13.96
N TYR A 103 2.39 -7.31 13.28
CA TYR A 103 2.47 -8.63 13.88
C TYR A 103 3.91 -9.15 13.84
N ASP A 104 4.36 -9.78 14.93
CA ASP A 104 5.67 -10.43 15.01
C ASP A 104 5.61 -11.73 14.18
N GLU A 105 6.44 -11.84 13.13
CA GLU A 105 6.55 -13.01 12.23
C GLU A 105 6.77 -14.35 12.98
N LYS A 106 7.08 -14.33 14.28
CA LYS A 106 7.24 -15.55 15.09
C LYS A 106 5.97 -16.35 15.35
N SER A 107 4.78 -15.83 15.02
CA SER A 107 3.51 -16.51 15.37
C SER A 107 3.01 -17.49 14.31
N PHE A 108 3.65 -17.60 13.14
CA PHE A 108 3.30 -18.56 12.09
C PHE A 108 4.49 -19.45 11.71
N SER A 109 5.16 -20.02 12.72
CA SER A 109 5.91 -21.27 12.48
C SER A 109 4.89 -22.40 12.32
N HIS A 110 5.00 -23.11 11.21
CA HIS A 110 4.17 -24.25 10.82
C HIS A 110 4.12 -25.33 11.92
N ASP A 111 2.94 -25.90 12.12
CA ASP A 111 2.78 -27.31 12.50
C ASP A 111 2.11 -28.04 11.32
#